data_AF-A0A9W8NXG5-F1
#
_entry.id   AF-A0A9W8NXG5-F1
#
_cell.length_a   1.000
_cell.length_b   1.000
_cell.length_c   1.000
_cell.angle_alpha   90.00
_cell.angle_beta   90.00
_cell.angle_gamma   90.00
#
_symmetry.space_group_name_H-M   'P 1'
#
loop_
_entity.id
_entity.type
_entity.pdbx_description
1 polymer ?
#
loop_
_entity_poly.entity_id
_entity_poly.type
_entity_poly.pdbx_seq_one_letter_code
_entity_poly.pdbx_strand_id
1 'polypeptide(L)'
;LVEKACGQFLYAKTVLEFVNEDHAHPVEQLSIVLGLKAPSQGHFPFKELDLLYDRILLSHTDRNKVITILGTLIRLSGLSGSRRWNNHRSGPCIAVIETLSGLQTGEVSLVLRGMHSVLRIDKTHIHILHSSFREYLCDKSRAGHFY
;
A
#
# COMPACT_ATOMS: atom_id res chain seq x y z
N LEU A 1 21.17 0.74 -3.15
CA LEU A 1 20.04 0.38 -2.26
C LEU A 1 20.25 0.88 -0.83
N VAL A 2 21.39 0.59 -0.19
CA VAL A 2 21.73 1.05 1.18
C VAL A 2 21.64 2.58 1.33
N GLU A 3 22.17 3.32 0.35
CA GLU A 3 22.11 4.78 0.32
C GLU A 3 20.68 5.32 0.25
N LYS A 4 19.84 4.75 -0.64
CA LYS A 4 18.42 5.12 -0.74
C LYS A 4 17.56 4.73 0.45
N ALA A 5 17.94 3.65 1.13
CA ALA A 5 17.22 3.21 2.31
C ALA A 5 17.37 4.20 3.47
N CYS A 6 18.39 5.09 3.47
CA CYS A 6 18.64 6.03 4.57
C CYS A 6 18.58 5.36 5.97
N GLY A 7 19.00 4.10 6.08
CA GLY A 7 18.93 3.30 7.31
C GLY A 7 17.55 2.71 7.66
N GLN A 8 16.53 2.92 6.83
CA GLN A 8 15.17 2.44 7.05
C GLN A 8 15.04 1.00 6.58
N PHE A 9 15.11 0.07 7.54
CA PHE A 9 14.87 -1.35 7.29
C PHE A 9 13.56 -1.59 6.54
N LEU A 10 12.52 -0.80 6.86
CA LEU A 10 11.23 -0.89 6.20
C LEU A 10 11.30 -0.57 4.70
N TYR A 11 12.06 0.46 4.30
CA TYR A 11 12.26 0.78 2.88
C TYR A 11 12.91 -0.39 2.14
N ALA A 12 14.01 -0.93 2.69
CA ALA A 12 14.69 -2.07 2.06
C ALA A 12 13.77 -3.29 1.94
N LYS A 13 12.99 -3.58 2.98
CA LYS A 13 12.00 -4.66 2.96
C LYS A 13 10.93 -4.44 1.88
N THR A 14 10.29 -3.27 1.84
CA THR A 14 9.25 -2.97 0.86
C THR A 14 9.80 -3.01 -0.57
N VAL A 15 11.05 -2.58 -0.81
CA VAL A 15 11.70 -2.72 -2.12
C VAL A 15 11.88 -4.19 -2.51
N LEU A 16 12.35 -5.04 -1.59
CA LEU A 16 12.53 -6.46 -1.88
C LEU A 16 11.20 -7.12 -2.26
N GLU A 17 10.13 -6.83 -1.51
CA GLU A 17 8.79 -7.35 -1.83
C GLU A 17 8.25 -6.78 -3.16
N PHE A 18 8.52 -5.51 -3.47
CA PHE A 18 8.10 -4.88 -4.72
C PHE A 18 8.83 -5.44 -5.95
N VAL A 19 10.12 -5.75 -5.82
CA VAL A 19 10.93 -6.36 -6.89
C VAL A 19 10.55 -7.83 -7.09
N ASN A 20 10.11 -8.51 -6.03
CA ASN A 20 9.69 -9.91 -6.04
C ASN A 20 8.22 -10.09 -6.50
N GLU A 21 7.68 -9.16 -7.28
CA GLU A 21 6.33 -9.25 -7.82
C GLU A 21 6.26 -10.29 -8.95
N ASP A 22 5.42 -11.31 -8.80
CA ASP A 22 5.31 -12.49 -9.69
C ASP A 22 4.99 -12.15 -11.16
N HIS A 23 4.46 -10.95 -11.41
CA HIS A 23 3.98 -10.53 -12.73
C HIS A 23 4.78 -9.37 -13.33
N ALA A 24 5.92 -9.02 -12.74
CA ALA A 24 6.79 -7.96 -13.22
C ALA A 24 8.23 -8.43 -13.43
N HIS A 25 8.96 -7.75 -14.30
CA HIS A 25 10.38 -8.05 -14.51
C HIS A 25 11.22 -7.44 -13.37
N PRO A 26 11.95 -8.25 -12.59
CA PRO A 26 12.61 -7.77 -11.37
C PRO A 26 13.69 -6.71 -11.66
N VAL A 27 14.39 -6.81 -12.78
CA VAL A 27 15.40 -5.81 -13.19
C VAL A 27 14.75 -4.47 -13.54
N GLU A 28 13.54 -4.49 -14.13
CA GLU A 28 12.81 -3.27 -14.45
C GLU A 28 12.29 -2.61 -13.17
N GLN A 29 11.71 -3.39 -12.26
CA GLN A 29 11.25 -2.89 -10.95
C GLN A 29 12.39 -2.31 -10.12
N LEU A 30 13.56 -2.97 -10.13
CA LEU A 30 14.73 -2.44 -9.45
C LEU A 30 15.21 -1.13 -10.10
N SER A 31 15.22 -1.05 -11.43
CA SER A 31 15.60 0.16 -12.16
C SER A 31 14.67 1.33 -11.84
N ILE A 32 13.37 1.06 -11.72
CA ILE A 32 12.36 2.03 -11.27
C ILE A 32 12.72 2.57 -9.88
N VAL A 33 12.94 1.67 -8.90
CA VAL A 33 13.26 2.06 -7.52
C VAL A 33 14.58 2.84 -7.47
N LEU A 34 15.60 2.42 -8.21
CA LEU A 34 16.88 3.12 -8.30
C LEU A 34 16.77 4.47 -9.01
N GLY A 35 15.77 4.66 -9.89
CA GLY A 35 15.49 5.92 -10.57
C GLY A 35 14.72 6.97 -9.76
N LEU A 36 14.05 6.59 -8.67
CA LEU A 36 13.31 7.53 -7.81
C LEU A 36 14.22 8.65 -7.26
N LYS A 37 13.80 9.92 -7.29
CA LYS A 37 14.59 11.01 -6.72
C LYS A 37 13.74 11.78 -5.72
N ALA A 38 14.07 11.70 -4.43
CA ALA A 38 13.47 12.56 -3.42
C ALA A 38 13.76 14.04 -3.75
N PRO A 39 12.75 14.93 -3.62
CA PRO A 39 12.99 16.36 -3.71
C PRO A 39 14.06 16.78 -2.70
N SER A 40 15.07 17.52 -3.15
CA SER A 40 16.21 17.99 -2.36
C SER A 40 15.84 18.97 -1.24
N GLN A 41 14.60 19.48 -1.22
CA GLN A 41 14.12 20.48 -0.27
C GLN A 41 13.24 19.86 0.83
N GLY A 42 13.66 19.99 2.09
CA GLY A 42 12.94 19.56 3.29
C GLY A 42 13.48 18.25 3.91
N HIS A 43 13.72 18.21 5.21
CA HIS A 43 14.00 16.95 5.91
C HIS A 43 12.66 16.32 6.34
N PHE A 44 12.04 15.51 5.47
CA PHE A 44 10.98 14.60 5.94
C PHE A 44 11.60 13.22 6.14
N PRO A 45 11.42 12.60 7.33
CA PRO A 45 12.04 11.33 7.65
C PRO A 45 11.54 10.18 6.76
N PHE A 46 10.44 10.32 6.01
CA PHE A 46 9.84 9.24 5.22
C PHE A 46 9.85 9.47 3.71
N LYS A 47 10.55 10.48 3.17
CA LYS A 47 10.46 10.85 1.74
C LYS A 47 10.66 9.71 0.75
N GLU A 48 11.72 8.94 0.94
CA GLU A 48 12.03 7.82 0.04
C GLU A 48 10.95 6.73 0.13
N LEU A 49 10.40 6.50 1.33
CA LEU A 49 9.32 5.56 1.54
C LEU A 49 7.99 6.06 0.94
N ASP A 50 7.71 7.36 1.05
CA ASP A 50 6.53 8.00 0.45
C ASP A 50 6.59 7.90 -1.08
N LEU A 51 7.76 8.14 -1.68
CA LEU A 51 7.97 7.94 -3.12
C LEU A 51 7.79 6.49 -3.56
N LEU A 52 8.17 5.54 -2.72
CA LEU A 52 7.94 4.12 -3.00
C LEU A 52 6.43 3.80 -2.93
N TYR A 53 5.70 4.35 -1.97
CA TYR A 53 4.25 4.21 -1.88
C TYR A 53 3.53 4.86 -3.06
N ASP A 54 3.93 6.07 -3.46
CA ASP A 54 3.48 6.71 -4.69
C ASP A 54 3.68 5.78 -5.88
N ARG A 55 4.88 5.20 -6.02
CA ARG A 55 5.18 4.33 -7.16
C ARG A 55 4.30 3.09 -7.20
N ILE A 56 4.05 2.46 -6.05
CA ILE A 56 3.14 1.30 -5.93
C ILE A 56 1.71 1.70 -6.31
N LEU A 57 1.23 2.86 -5.89
CA LEU A 57 -0.11 3.33 -6.27
C LEU A 57 -0.21 3.70 -7.76
N LEU A 58 0.85 4.31 -8.31
CA LEU A 58 0.94 4.71 -9.71
C LEU A 58 1.08 3.54 -10.68
N SER A 59 1.53 2.36 -10.24
CA SER A 59 1.64 1.18 -11.10
C SER A 59 0.29 0.58 -11.50
N HIS A 60 -0.81 1.03 -10.89
CA HIS A 60 -2.15 0.53 -11.15
C HIS A 60 -2.87 1.36 -12.22
N THR A 61 -3.54 0.67 -13.15
CA THR A 61 -4.30 1.32 -14.23
C THR A 61 -5.53 2.05 -13.70
N ASP A 62 -6.31 1.41 -12.82
CA ASP A 62 -7.54 1.97 -12.25
C ASP A 62 -7.31 2.52 -10.84
N ARG A 63 -6.63 3.66 -10.77
CA ARG A 63 -6.23 4.30 -9.50
C ARG A 63 -7.43 4.74 -8.67
N ASN A 64 -8.54 5.13 -9.32
CA ASN A 64 -9.75 5.54 -8.62
C ASN A 64 -10.37 4.37 -7.84
N LYS A 65 -10.40 3.17 -8.43
CA LYS A 65 -10.82 1.96 -7.72
C LYS A 65 -9.84 1.62 -6.60
N VAL A 66 -8.53 1.70 -6.83
CA VAL A 66 -7.52 1.46 -5.77
C VAL A 66 -7.75 2.39 -4.58
N ILE A 67 -7.86 3.70 -4.80
CA ILE A 67 -8.09 4.69 -3.74
C ILE A 67 -9.41 4.43 -3.02
N THR A 68 -10.48 4.09 -3.76
CA THR A 68 -11.79 3.78 -3.19
C THR A 68 -11.72 2.55 -2.28
N ILE A 69 -11.08 1.48 -2.74
CA ILE A 69 -10.89 0.25 -1.95
C ILE A 69 -10.05 0.52 -0.70
N LEU A 70 -8.91 1.22 -0.85
CA LEU A 70 -8.03 1.56 0.27
C LEU A 70 -8.72 2.46 1.30
N GLY A 71 -9.51 3.44 0.83
CA GLY A 71 -10.30 4.31 1.69
C GLY A 71 -11.39 3.53 2.46
N THR A 72 -12.08 2.60 1.80
CA THR A 72 -13.03 1.69 2.45
C THR A 72 -12.33 0.82 3.50
N LEU A 73 -11.15 0.27 3.17
CA LEU A 73 -10.34 -0.55 4.06
C LEU A 73 -9.93 0.22 5.34
N ILE A 74 -9.46 1.46 5.20
CA ILE A 74 -9.06 2.32 6.33
C ILE A 74 -10.28 2.62 7.22
N ARG A 75 -11.42 2.98 6.62
CA ARG A 75 -12.66 3.28 7.37
C ARG A 75 -13.15 2.06 8.14
N LEU A 76 -13.25 0.90 7.50
CA LEU A 76 -13.66 -0.36 8.16
C LEU A 76 -12.71 -0.75 9.29
N SER A 77 -11.40 -0.52 9.10
CA SER A 77 -10.39 -0.76 10.13
C SER A 77 -10.47 0.23 11.30
N GLY A 78 -11.01 1.44 11.10
CA GLY A 78 -11.18 2.48 12.11
C GLY A 78 -12.50 2.40 12.88
N LEU A 79 -13.57 1.91 12.25
CA LEU A 79 -14.88 1.70 12.89
C LEU A 79 -14.84 0.64 14.00
N SER A 80 -13.80 -0.20 14.03
CA SER A 80 -13.57 -1.19 15.09
C SER A 80 -12.91 -0.59 16.33
N GLY A 81 -13.43 0.52 16.87
CA GLY A 81 -13.00 1.18 18.10
C GLY A 81 -13.12 0.34 19.39
N SER A 82 -13.26 -0.98 19.28
CA SER A 82 -13.30 -1.93 20.39
C SER A 82 -12.08 -2.83 20.31
N ARG A 83 -11.43 -3.03 21.46
CA ARG A 83 -10.40 -4.04 21.76
C ARG A 83 -10.81 -5.50 21.44
N ARG A 84 -11.93 -5.71 20.74
CA ARG A 84 -12.49 -7.00 20.31
C ARG A 84 -11.83 -7.56 19.05
N TRP A 85 -11.22 -6.73 18.19
CA TRP A 85 -10.51 -7.27 17.04
C TRP A 85 -9.07 -7.73 17.38
N ASN A 86 -8.51 -7.37 18.52
CA ASN A 86 -7.21 -7.94 18.95
C ASN A 86 -7.24 -9.48 19.09
N ASN A 87 -8.43 -10.11 19.15
CA ASN A 87 -8.58 -11.56 19.15
C ASN A 87 -9.01 -12.18 17.81
N HIS A 88 -9.31 -11.40 16.77
CA HIS A 88 -9.53 -11.94 15.41
C HIS A 88 -8.36 -11.55 14.51
N ARG A 89 -7.57 -12.53 14.10
CA ARG A 89 -6.44 -12.38 13.16
C ARG A 89 -6.85 -11.95 11.73
N SER A 90 -8.08 -11.48 11.52
CA SER A 90 -8.70 -11.32 10.21
C SER A 90 -8.85 -9.84 9.87
N GLY A 91 -8.48 -9.36 8.70
CA GLY A 91 -8.68 -7.94 8.32
C GLY A 91 -10.15 -7.65 8.03
N PRO A 92 -10.50 -6.50 7.43
CA PRO A 92 -11.82 -6.34 6.82
C PRO A 92 -12.07 -7.39 5.73
N CYS A 93 -13.30 -7.89 5.65
CA CYS A 93 -13.68 -8.95 4.72
C CYS A 93 -13.77 -8.42 3.28
N ILE A 94 -13.20 -9.15 2.32
CA ILE A 94 -13.18 -8.79 0.89
C ILE A 94 -14.59 -8.59 0.36
N ALA A 95 -15.52 -9.51 0.66
CA ALA A 95 -16.91 -9.41 0.20
C ALA A 95 -17.61 -8.13 0.71
N VAL A 96 -17.28 -7.68 1.93
CA VAL A 96 -17.82 -6.43 2.49
C VAL A 96 -17.23 -5.23 1.77
N ILE A 97 -15.93 -5.25 1.47
CA ILE A 97 -15.27 -4.19 0.70
C ILE A 97 -15.86 -4.11 -0.71
N GLU A 98 -16.02 -5.25 -1.41
CA GLU A 98 -16.65 -5.31 -2.73
C GLU A 98 -18.05 -4.70 -2.72
N THR A 99 -18.88 -5.09 -1.74
CA THR A 99 -20.23 -4.57 -1.59
C THR A 99 -20.24 -3.06 -1.35
N LEU A 100 -19.41 -2.56 -0.45
CA LEU A 100 -19.34 -1.13 -0.12
C LEU A 100 -18.71 -0.27 -1.22
N SER A 101 -17.83 -0.86 -2.02
CA SER A 101 -17.19 -0.21 -3.16
C SER A 101 -17.98 -0.37 -4.47
N GLY A 102 -19.10 -1.11 -4.46
CA GLY A 102 -19.92 -1.35 -5.65
C GLY A 102 -19.21 -2.22 -6.72
N LEU A 103 -18.32 -3.11 -6.28
CA LEU A 103 -17.48 -3.96 -7.14
C LEU A 103 -18.03 -5.38 -7.23
N GLN A 104 -17.68 -6.09 -8.30
CA GLN A 104 -18.04 -7.49 -8.47
C GLN A 104 -17.17 -8.40 -7.60
N THR A 105 -17.65 -9.62 -7.35
CA THR A 105 -16.90 -10.64 -6.61
C THR A 105 -15.58 -10.96 -7.33
N GLY A 106 -14.47 -10.88 -6.60
CA GLY A 106 -13.11 -11.08 -7.09
C GLY A 106 -12.44 -9.81 -7.63
N GLU A 107 -13.19 -8.72 -7.86
CA GLU A 107 -12.67 -7.50 -8.47
C GLU A 107 -11.70 -6.77 -7.54
N VAL A 108 -11.93 -6.81 -6.21
CA VAL A 108 -10.98 -6.23 -5.24
C VAL A 108 -9.61 -6.91 -5.32
N SER A 109 -9.56 -8.24 -5.43
CA SER A 109 -8.30 -8.98 -5.55
C SER A 109 -7.59 -8.67 -6.87
N LEU A 110 -8.34 -8.44 -7.95
CA LEU A 110 -7.76 -8.05 -9.24
C LEU A 110 -7.21 -6.63 -9.21
N VAL A 111 -7.94 -5.69 -8.63
CA VAL A 111 -7.55 -4.27 -8.55
C VAL A 111 -6.34 -4.06 -7.65
N LEU A 112 -6.20 -4.83 -6.56
CA LEU A 112 -5.08 -4.73 -5.61
C LEU A 112 -3.90 -5.66 -5.93
N ARG A 113 -3.94 -6.37 -7.05
CA ARG A 113 -2.84 -7.24 -7.50
C ARG A 113 -1.59 -6.38 -7.74
N GLY A 114 -0.44 -6.80 -7.21
CA GLY A 114 0.78 -6.00 -7.28
C GLY A 114 1.04 -5.12 -6.05
N MET A 115 0.14 -5.15 -5.06
CA MET A 115 0.31 -4.42 -3.80
C MET A 115 0.83 -5.30 -2.65
N HIS A 116 1.39 -6.48 -2.94
CA HIS A 116 1.84 -7.44 -1.93
C HIS A 116 2.92 -6.89 -0.99
N SER A 117 3.67 -5.88 -1.45
CA SER A 117 4.67 -5.16 -0.66
C SER A 117 4.09 -4.30 0.46
N VAL A 118 2.81 -3.96 0.41
CA VAL A 118 2.13 -3.08 1.39
C VAL A 118 0.82 -3.66 1.92
N LEU A 119 0.26 -4.67 1.26
CA LEU A 119 -0.96 -5.37 1.63
C LEU A 119 -0.72 -6.89 1.71
N ARG A 120 -1.34 -7.53 2.70
CA ARG A 120 -1.55 -8.98 2.71
C ARG A 120 -3.01 -9.27 2.39
N ILE A 121 -3.23 -10.00 1.31
CA ILE A 121 -4.55 -10.44 0.87
C ILE A 121 -4.63 -11.95 1.14
N ASP A 122 -5.44 -12.33 2.11
CA ASP A 122 -5.77 -13.72 2.39
C ASP A 122 -7.05 -14.10 1.62
N LYS A 123 -7.55 -15.33 1.76
CA LYS A 123 -8.74 -15.81 1.02
C LYS A 123 -9.98 -14.94 1.17
N THR A 124 -10.13 -14.30 2.32
CA THR A 124 -11.35 -13.58 2.70
C THR A 124 -11.09 -12.19 3.27
N HIS A 125 -9.84 -11.82 3.53
CA HIS A 125 -9.53 -10.60 4.26
C HIS A 125 -8.32 -9.87 3.69
N ILE A 126 -8.29 -8.55 3.88
CA ILE A 126 -7.17 -7.69 3.48
C ILE A 126 -6.57 -7.01 4.70
N HIS A 127 -5.24 -7.00 4.77
CA HIS A 127 -4.49 -6.36 5.83
C HIS A 127 -3.47 -5.38 5.26
N ILE A 128 -3.41 -4.18 5.84
CA ILE A 128 -2.27 -3.28 5.62
C ILE A 128 -1.07 -3.80 6.42
N LEU A 129 0.05 -4.06 5.74
CA LEU A 129 1.25 -4.64 6.35
C LEU A 129 2.03 -3.65 7.23
N HIS A 130 1.94 -2.36 6.92
CA HIS A 130 2.81 -1.35 7.49
C HIS A 130 2.00 -0.17 8.04
N SER A 131 2.21 0.17 9.31
CA SER A 131 1.59 1.36 9.92
C SER A 131 1.97 2.63 9.16
N SER A 132 3.20 2.73 8.65
CA SER A 132 3.66 3.88 7.87
C SER A 132 2.94 4.03 6.53
N PHE A 133 2.47 2.95 5.91
CA PHE A 133 1.63 3.02 4.70
C PHE A 133 0.22 3.51 5.04
N ARG A 134 -0.34 3.05 6.16
CA ARG A 134 -1.61 3.58 6.67
C ARG A 134 -1.50 5.07 7.02
N GLU A 135 -0.44 5.47 7.71
CA GLU A 135 -0.16 6.87 8.06
C GLU A 135 0.03 7.73 6.82
N TYR A 136 0.74 7.21 5.81
CA TYR A 136 0.88 7.86 4.51
C TYR A 136 -0.49 8.14 3.87
N LEU A 137 -1.35 7.12 3.74
CA LEU A 137 -2.69 7.25 3.15
C LEU A 137 -3.61 8.19 3.95
N CYS A 138 -3.40 8.31 5.27
CA CYS A 138 -4.17 9.20 6.14
C CYS A 138 -3.63 10.63 6.21
N ASP A 139 -2.49 10.93 5.58
CA ASP A 139 -1.85 12.25 5.62
C ASP A 139 -1.90 12.90 4.25
N LYS A 140 -2.79 13.89 4.10
CA LYS A 140 -2.97 14.65 2.85
C LYS A 140 -1.68 15.32 2.35
N SER A 141 -0.79 15.73 3.26
CA SER A 141 0.47 16.36 2.89
C SER A 141 1.47 15.38 2.28
N ARG A 142 1.34 14.09 2.59
CA ARG A 142 2.17 13.01 2.07
C ARG A 142 1.54 12.34 0.85
N ALA A 143 0.28 11.93 0.95
CA ALA A 143 -0.43 11.19 -0.10
C ALA A 143 -0.89 12.05 -1.29
N GLY A 144 -0.99 13.37 -1.13
CA GLY A 144 -1.33 14.29 -2.21
C GLY A 144 -2.62 13.90 -2.95
N HIS A 145 -2.47 13.44 -4.20
CA HIS A 145 -3.59 13.03 -5.07
C HIS A 145 -4.22 11.68 -4.68
N PHE A 146 -3.62 10.95 -3.74
CA PHE A 146 -4.10 9.66 -3.25
C PHE A 146 -4.90 9.75 -1.95
N TYR A 147 -5.11 10.96 -1.39
CA TYR A 147 -5.89 11.20 -0.17
C TYR A 147 -7.40 11.31 -0.42
#